data_AF-A0AAW2WLV5-F1
#
_entry.id   AF-A0AAW2WLV5-F1
#
_cell.length_a   1.000
_cell.length_b   1.000
_cell.length_c   1.000
_cell.angle_alpha   90.00
_cell.angle_beta   90.00
_cell.angle_gamma   90.00
#
_symmetry.space_group_name_H-M   'P 1'
#
loop_
_entity.id
_entity.type
_entity.pdbx_description
1 polymer ?
#
loop_
_entity_poly.entity_id
_entity_poly.type
_entity_poly.pdbx_seq_one_letter_code
_entity_poly.pdbx_strand_id
1 'polypeptide(L)'
;SNIEIAKSIYNLSNSKSEVFEITGDIRIHGNSSTIFIASHLEGELSSWTTKPYARKGDNYGMEYVRTWKINNVAENLPDCSQHSSIPAIVFSTGGYCGNHFHDFTDMLIPLFLTARQFHGTVLFLIADKRSSWIAKYRMVLEKLSKYDIIEIEKENQVLCFVRVVVGLKAHKEFGINPLESPHYSMAEFKQFLRSTYSLGRESVIECRPRCRTRPRMLIISRKQNRFITNENEVANLARSMGFDVVVEETGSNMSIVAKLVNTFDVLMGVHGAGLTNMVFLPENAVVIQIIPFGAELWAKPYFRLPAEDMKLRYLEYKVSLNESSLLGKYPVDSEVYRDPNAIYKKGFIGFHSVYLSNQNVTLNFRRFRKTILKAMEIIQH
;
A
#
# COMPACT_ATOMS: atom_id res chain seq x y z
N SER A 1 -14.48 11.02 -43.59
CA SER A 1 -15.55 10.18 -43.02
C SER A 1 -14.99 9.49 -41.79
N ASN A 2 -15.20 10.08 -40.62
CA ASN A 2 -14.74 9.54 -39.34
C ASN A 2 -15.74 8.49 -38.88
N ILE A 3 -15.33 7.22 -38.91
CA ILE A 3 -16.01 6.15 -38.18
C ILE A 3 -15.02 5.67 -37.13
N GLU A 4 -15.07 6.31 -35.97
CA GLU A 4 -14.49 5.79 -34.75
C GLU A 4 -15.41 4.67 -34.29
N ILE A 5 -15.13 3.42 -34.68
CA ILE A 5 -15.79 2.25 -34.08
C ILE A 5 -15.23 2.19 -32.66
N ALA A 6 -16.01 2.67 -31.68
CA ALA A 6 -15.60 2.73 -30.29
C ALA A 6 -15.15 1.33 -29.83
N LYS A 7 -13.87 1.18 -29.46
CA LYS A 7 -13.40 -0.03 -28.79
C LYS A 7 -14.04 -0.05 -27.41
N SER A 8 -14.97 -0.99 -27.18
CA SER A 8 -15.66 -1.18 -25.90
C SER A 8 -14.73 -1.56 -24.74
N ILE A 9 -13.45 -1.85 -25.00
CA ILE A 9 -12.45 -2.26 -24.00
C ILE A 9 -11.16 -1.44 -24.20
N TYR A 10 -10.75 -0.78 -23.14
CA TYR A 10 -9.48 -0.07 -23.02
C TYR A 10 -8.55 -0.84 -22.07
N ASN A 11 -7.44 -1.33 -22.59
CA ASN A 11 -6.41 -1.98 -21.78
C ASN A 11 -5.47 -0.91 -21.19
N LEU A 12 -5.55 -0.70 -19.88
CA LEU A 12 -4.77 0.26 -19.12
C LEU A 12 -3.66 -0.42 -18.29
N SER A 13 -3.33 -1.67 -18.62
CA SER A 13 -2.35 -2.47 -17.88
C SER A 13 -0.93 -1.94 -18.04
N ASN A 14 -0.11 -2.12 -16.99
CA ASN A 14 1.31 -1.78 -17.00
C ASN A 14 2.13 -2.88 -16.29
N SER A 15 3.37 -2.57 -15.91
CA SER A 15 4.26 -3.52 -15.23
C SER A 15 3.82 -3.90 -13.80
N LYS A 16 2.99 -3.08 -13.15
CA LYS A 16 2.55 -3.27 -11.76
C LYS A 16 1.17 -3.90 -11.65
N SER A 17 0.22 -3.52 -12.51
CA SER A 17 -1.19 -3.95 -12.44
C SER A 17 -1.81 -4.22 -13.80
N GLU A 18 -2.75 -5.18 -13.84
CA GLU A 18 -3.66 -5.38 -14.97
C GLU A 18 -4.94 -4.60 -14.74
N VAL A 19 -5.32 -3.77 -15.71
CA VAL A 19 -6.52 -2.94 -15.62
C VAL A 19 -7.21 -2.89 -16.98
N PHE A 20 -8.49 -3.23 -17.00
CA PHE A 20 -9.36 -3.10 -18.18
C PHE A 20 -10.50 -2.15 -17.85
N GLU A 21 -10.66 -1.12 -18.66
CA GLU A 21 -11.81 -0.23 -18.58
C GLU A 21 -12.75 -0.52 -19.74
N ILE A 22 -13.99 -0.85 -19.42
CA ILE A 22 -14.97 -1.41 -20.35
C ILE A 22 -16.19 -0.50 -20.38
N THR A 23 -16.71 -0.22 -21.56
CA THR A 23 -17.95 0.56 -21.79
C THR A 23 -18.86 -0.15 -22.79
N GLY A 24 -20.17 -0.15 -22.57
CA GLY A 24 -21.15 -0.81 -23.45
C GLY A 24 -22.20 -1.59 -22.67
N ASP A 25 -22.81 -2.62 -23.26
CA ASP A 25 -23.65 -3.59 -22.53
C ASP A 25 -22.72 -4.64 -21.89
N ILE A 26 -22.49 -4.48 -20.58
CA ILE A 26 -21.58 -5.31 -19.78
C ILE A 26 -22.41 -6.13 -18.81
N ARG A 27 -22.26 -7.45 -18.83
CA ARG A 27 -23.00 -8.38 -17.97
C ARG A 27 -22.01 -9.18 -17.12
N ILE A 28 -22.12 -9.05 -15.81
CA ILE A 28 -21.20 -9.70 -14.88
C ILE A 28 -21.92 -10.84 -14.18
N HIS A 29 -21.37 -12.05 -14.33
CA HIS A 29 -21.80 -13.22 -13.59
C HIS A 29 -20.72 -13.58 -12.56
N GLY A 30 -20.98 -13.21 -11.30
CA GLY A 30 -20.00 -13.26 -10.23
C GLY A 30 -19.52 -14.66 -9.87
N ASN A 31 -20.45 -15.61 -9.76
CA ASN A 31 -20.15 -16.99 -9.38
C ASN A 31 -19.17 -17.67 -10.36
N SER A 32 -19.34 -17.47 -11.68
CA SER A 32 -18.39 -18.00 -12.68
C SER A 32 -17.17 -17.11 -12.92
N SER A 33 -17.09 -15.94 -12.26
CA SER A 33 -16.06 -14.92 -12.46
C SER A 33 -15.91 -14.54 -13.94
N THR A 34 -17.05 -14.32 -14.60
CA THR A 34 -17.11 -14.01 -16.03
C THR A 34 -17.78 -12.66 -16.25
N ILE A 35 -17.15 -11.83 -17.08
CA ILE A 35 -17.67 -10.56 -17.58
C ILE A 35 -17.94 -10.76 -19.07
N PHE A 36 -19.19 -10.58 -19.47
CA PHE A 36 -19.61 -10.61 -20.87
C PHE A 36 -19.78 -9.19 -21.37
N ILE A 37 -19.37 -8.96 -22.60
CA ILE A 37 -19.51 -7.68 -23.29
C ILE A 37 -20.25 -7.98 -24.58
N ALA A 38 -21.35 -7.28 -24.83
CA ALA A 38 -22.07 -7.42 -26.08
C ALA A 38 -21.23 -6.84 -27.24
N SER A 39 -20.94 -7.68 -28.24
CA SER A 39 -20.36 -7.27 -29.52
C SER A 39 -21.46 -7.09 -30.55
N HIS A 40 -21.38 -6.01 -31.35
CA HIS A 40 -22.20 -5.83 -32.54
C HIS A 40 -21.53 -6.33 -33.83
N LEU A 41 -20.29 -6.80 -33.76
CA LEU A 41 -19.53 -7.31 -34.90
C LEU A 41 -19.47 -8.84 -34.83
N GLU A 42 -20.11 -9.50 -35.79
CA GLU A 42 -20.00 -10.94 -36.03
C GLU A 42 -18.53 -11.29 -36.35
N GLY A 43 -17.90 -12.14 -35.53
CA GLY A 43 -16.58 -12.72 -35.81
C GLY A 43 -15.41 -12.32 -34.90
N GLU A 44 -15.52 -11.29 -34.05
CA GLU A 44 -14.47 -10.92 -33.08
C GLU A 44 -14.69 -11.56 -31.70
N LEU A 45 -14.83 -12.89 -31.66
CA LEU A 45 -14.87 -13.61 -30.38
C LEU A 45 -13.49 -13.53 -29.73
N SER A 46 -13.40 -12.72 -28.67
CA SER A 46 -12.16 -12.44 -27.97
C SER A 46 -12.37 -12.66 -26.48
N SER A 47 -11.49 -13.46 -25.90
CA SER A 47 -11.52 -13.85 -24.50
C SER A 47 -10.20 -13.48 -23.86
N TRP A 48 -10.26 -12.72 -22.78
CA TRP A 48 -9.10 -12.38 -21.95
C TRP A 48 -9.27 -12.95 -20.55
N THR A 49 -8.15 -13.18 -19.88
CA THR A 49 -8.13 -13.49 -18.46
C THR A 49 -7.40 -12.40 -17.72
N THR A 50 -7.84 -12.12 -16.49
CA THR A 50 -7.16 -11.18 -15.61
C THR A 50 -7.36 -11.57 -14.16
N LYS A 51 -6.48 -11.10 -13.29
CA LYS A 51 -6.62 -11.20 -11.84
C LYS A 51 -6.67 -9.78 -11.28
N PRO A 52 -7.82 -9.31 -10.77
CA PRO A 52 -8.05 -7.89 -10.53
C PRO A 52 -7.42 -7.44 -9.20
N TYR A 53 -6.08 -7.47 -9.13
CA TYR A 53 -5.24 -7.13 -7.98
C TYR A 53 -3.96 -6.40 -8.44
N ALA A 54 -3.53 -5.34 -7.75
CA ALA A 54 -2.47 -4.45 -8.22
C ALA A 54 -1.03 -4.95 -7.96
N ARG A 55 -0.76 -6.23 -8.26
CA ARG A 55 0.55 -6.86 -8.08
C ARG A 55 0.81 -7.96 -9.11
N LYS A 56 0.62 -7.64 -10.40
CA LYS A 56 0.65 -8.58 -11.53
C LYS A 56 1.83 -9.57 -11.51
N GLY A 57 3.04 -9.09 -11.21
CA GLY A 57 4.28 -9.90 -11.29
C GLY A 57 4.58 -10.78 -10.07
N ASP A 58 3.76 -10.76 -9.02
CA ASP A 58 4.02 -11.52 -7.79
C ASP A 58 3.24 -12.83 -7.77
N ASN A 59 3.88 -13.92 -8.21
CA ASN A 59 3.21 -15.22 -8.33
C ASN A 59 2.59 -15.70 -7.01
N TYR A 60 3.30 -15.52 -5.88
CA TYR A 60 2.85 -16.01 -4.57
C TYR A 60 1.56 -15.33 -4.09
N GLY A 61 1.48 -14.00 -4.12
CA GLY A 61 0.27 -13.28 -3.76
C GLY A 61 -0.87 -13.57 -4.73
N MET A 62 -0.54 -13.69 -6.02
CA MET A 62 -1.54 -13.93 -7.07
C MET A 62 -2.13 -15.34 -7.04
N GLU A 63 -1.54 -16.32 -6.35
CA GLU A 63 -2.16 -17.63 -6.07
C GLU A 63 -3.49 -17.49 -5.32
N TYR A 64 -3.61 -16.49 -4.45
CA TYR A 64 -4.81 -16.21 -3.66
C TYR A 64 -5.78 -15.24 -4.33
N VAL A 65 -5.56 -14.91 -5.61
CA VAL A 65 -6.42 -14.01 -6.38
C VAL A 65 -7.08 -14.81 -7.49
N ARG A 66 -8.42 -14.82 -7.50
CA ARG A 66 -9.19 -15.56 -8.50
C ARG A 66 -9.02 -14.96 -9.90
N THR A 67 -8.93 -15.83 -10.89
CA THR A 67 -8.90 -15.44 -12.31
C THR A 67 -10.31 -15.12 -12.80
N TRP A 68 -10.47 -13.96 -13.42
CA TRP A 68 -11.67 -13.50 -14.10
C TRP A 68 -11.52 -13.67 -15.61
N LYS A 69 -12.61 -14.04 -16.28
CA LYS A 69 -12.70 -14.10 -17.75
C LYS A 69 -13.47 -12.90 -18.26
N ILE A 70 -12.95 -12.24 -19.29
CA ILE A 70 -13.63 -11.16 -20.01
C ILE A 70 -13.89 -11.68 -21.42
N ASN A 71 -15.16 -11.88 -21.76
CA ASN A 71 -15.59 -12.45 -23.02
C ASN A 71 -16.35 -11.40 -23.83
N ASN A 72 -15.88 -11.14 -25.04
CA ASN A 72 -16.64 -10.38 -26.03
C ASN A 72 -17.50 -11.36 -26.85
N VAL A 73 -18.81 -11.25 -26.78
CA VAL A 73 -19.77 -12.20 -27.37
C VAL A 73 -20.89 -11.49 -28.13
N ALA A 74 -21.23 -12.00 -29.32
CA ALA A 74 -22.34 -11.49 -30.13
C ALA A 74 -23.67 -12.21 -29.83
N GLU A 75 -23.60 -13.49 -29.44
CA GLU A 75 -24.76 -14.33 -29.16
C GLU A 75 -24.63 -15.00 -27.78
N ASN A 76 -25.75 -15.50 -27.23
CA ASN A 76 -25.82 -16.21 -25.94
C ASN A 76 -25.39 -15.38 -24.71
N LEU A 77 -25.68 -14.07 -24.72
CA LEU A 77 -25.52 -13.24 -23.53
C LEU A 77 -26.51 -13.66 -22.44
N PRO A 78 -26.07 -13.81 -21.18
CA PRO A 78 -26.98 -14.16 -20.09
C PRO A 78 -27.95 -13.00 -19.82
N ASP A 79 -29.21 -13.31 -19.51
CA ASP A 79 -30.22 -12.28 -19.24
C ASP A 79 -29.86 -11.44 -18.01
N CYS A 80 -30.03 -10.14 -18.15
CA CYS A 80 -29.78 -9.23 -17.06
C CYS A 80 -30.85 -9.36 -15.98
N SER A 81 -30.41 -9.59 -14.74
CA SER A 81 -31.30 -9.63 -13.58
C SER A 81 -31.43 -8.23 -12.95
N GLN A 82 -30.36 -7.45 -12.96
CA GLN A 82 -30.32 -6.09 -12.42
C GLN A 82 -29.52 -5.18 -13.35
N HIS A 83 -30.10 -4.02 -13.68
CA HIS A 83 -29.43 -2.97 -14.45
C HIS A 83 -28.96 -1.85 -13.53
N SER A 84 -27.72 -1.41 -13.72
CA SER A 84 -27.14 -0.25 -13.06
C SER A 84 -26.51 0.70 -14.06
N SER A 85 -26.95 1.95 -14.07
CA SER A 85 -26.28 3.04 -14.79
C SER A 85 -25.05 3.57 -14.04
N ILE A 86 -24.85 3.15 -12.78
CA ILE A 86 -23.70 3.54 -11.96
C ILE A 86 -22.49 2.71 -12.40
N PRO A 87 -21.32 3.33 -12.65
CA PRO A 87 -20.09 2.58 -12.95
C PRO A 87 -19.70 1.63 -11.82
N ALA A 88 -19.02 0.54 -12.16
CA ALA A 88 -18.51 -0.41 -11.17
C ALA A 88 -16.99 -0.59 -11.27
N ILE A 89 -16.35 -0.90 -10.13
CA ILE A 89 -14.96 -1.36 -10.07
C ILE A 89 -14.95 -2.78 -9.51
N VAL A 90 -14.41 -3.71 -10.28
CA VAL A 90 -14.18 -5.11 -9.87
C VAL A 90 -12.75 -5.25 -9.37
N PHE A 91 -12.57 -5.64 -8.11
CA PHE A 91 -11.25 -5.89 -7.54
C PHE A 91 -11.26 -7.00 -6.49
N SER A 92 -10.14 -7.67 -6.29
CA SER A 92 -9.99 -8.76 -5.33
C SER A 92 -9.35 -8.29 -4.02
N THR A 93 -9.84 -8.79 -2.88
CA THR A 93 -9.17 -8.64 -1.58
C THR A 93 -8.47 -9.93 -1.11
N GLY A 94 -8.13 -10.82 -2.05
CA GLY A 94 -7.33 -12.02 -1.78
C GLY A 94 -5.89 -11.66 -1.40
N GLY A 95 -4.93 -12.03 -2.25
CA GLY A 95 -3.53 -11.57 -2.18
C GLY A 95 -2.96 -11.41 -0.76
N TYR A 96 -2.34 -10.25 -0.52
CA TYR A 96 -1.70 -9.89 0.75
C TYR A 96 -2.57 -9.01 1.66
N CYS A 97 -3.87 -8.85 1.35
CA CYS A 97 -4.78 -8.02 2.15
C CYS A 97 -4.77 -8.45 3.63
N GLY A 98 -4.51 -7.51 4.53
CA GLY A 98 -4.32 -7.75 5.96
C GLY A 98 -2.88 -7.47 6.41
N ASN A 99 -1.90 -7.54 5.51
CA ASN A 99 -0.57 -7.00 5.78
C ASN A 99 -0.60 -5.48 5.57
N HIS A 100 -0.25 -4.71 6.61
CA HIS A 100 -0.42 -3.25 6.58
C HIS A 100 0.37 -2.53 5.48
N PHE A 101 1.52 -3.05 5.04
CA PHE A 101 2.21 -2.49 3.87
C PHE A 101 1.35 -2.72 2.62
N HIS A 102 1.04 -3.98 2.34
CA HIS A 102 0.24 -4.41 1.18
C HIS A 102 -1.14 -3.76 1.12
N ASP A 103 -1.77 -3.53 2.27
CA ASP A 103 -3.03 -2.79 2.34
C ASP A 103 -2.91 -1.42 1.66
N PHE A 104 -1.79 -0.70 1.82
CA PHE A 104 -1.62 0.60 1.18
C PHE A 104 -1.14 0.50 -0.26
N THR A 105 -0.09 -0.31 -0.52
CA THR A 105 0.55 -0.41 -1.83
C THR A 105 -0.30 -1.14 -2.87
N ASP A 106 -1.02 -2.19 -2.49
CA ASP A 106 -1.77 -3.03 -3.44
C ASP A 106 -3.25 -2.66 -3.50
N MET A 107 -3.78 -2.02 -2.45
CA MET A 107 -5.22 -1.78 -2.32
C MET A 107 -5.58 -0.30 -2.20
N LEU A 108 -5.23 0.39 -1.11
CA LEU A 108 -5.78 1.73 -0.85
C LEU A 108 -5.29 2.79 -1.82
N ILE A 109 -3.99 2.81 -2.16
CA ILE A 109 -3.47 3.74 -3.18
C ILE A 109 -4.06 3.38 -4.55
N PRO A 110 -4.02 2.12 -5.02
CA PRO A 110 -4.61 1.76 -6.30
C PRO A 110 -6.12 1.99 -6.40
N LEU A 111 -6.86 1.76 -5.32
CA LEU A 111 -8.29 2.02 -5.24
C LEU A 111 -8.58 3.52 -5.29
N PHE A 112 -7.79 4.35 -4.60
CA PHE A 112 -7.87 5.80 -4.73
C PHE A 112 -7.64 6.25 -6.18
N LEU A 113 -6.58 5.77 -6.83
CA LEU A 113 -6.27 6.10 -8.23
C LEU A 113 -7.39 5.69 -9.19
N THR A 114 -8.06 4.57 -8.92
CA THR A 114 -9.11 4.03 -9.78
C THR A 114 -10.46 4.71 -9.55
N ALA A 115 -10.83 4.93 -8.27
CA ALA A 115 -12.16 5.36 -7.87
C ALA A 115 -12.34 6.88 -7.82
N ARG A 116 -11.27 7.65 -7.61
CA ARG A 116 -11.38 9.10 -7.35
C ARG A 116 -12.09 9.88 -8.47
N GLN A 117 -11.90 9.48 -9.72
CA GLN A 117 -12.55 10.06 -10.91
C GLN A 117 -14.08 9.99 -10.88
N PHE A 118 -14.68 9.09 -10.09
CA PHE A 118 -16.13 8.90 -10.03
C PHE A 118 -16.79 9.74 -8.93
N HIS A 119 -16.02 10.52 -8.14
CA HIS A 119 -16.54 11.40 -7.10
C HIS A 119 -17.55 10.72 -6.15
N GLY A 120 -17.29 9.47 -5.75
CA GLY A 120 -18.17 8.69 -4.88
C GLY A 120 -19.30 7.94 -5.59
N THR A 121 -19.55 8.20 -6.88
CA THR A 121 -20.62 7.56 -7.66
C THR A 121 -20.09 6.35 -8.42
N VAL A 122 -19.70 5.31 -7.68
CA VAL A 122 -19.15 4.05 -8.23
C VAL A 122 -19.47 2.89 -7.31
N LEU A 123 -19.88 1.73 -7.85
CA LEU A 123 -20.07 0.50 -7.08
C LEU A 123 -18.75 -0.25 -6.92
N PHE A 124 -18.53 -0.84 -5.74
CA PHE A 124 -17.42 -1.75 -5.52
C PHE A 124 -17.92 -3.19 -5.55
N LEU A 125 -17.44 -3.94 -6.53
CA LEU A 125 -17.71 -5.37 -6.70
C LEU A 125 -16.46 -6.14 -6.25
N ILE A 126 -16.49 -6.70 -5.05
CA ILE A 126 -15.30 -7.29 -4.43
C ILE A 126 -15.30 -8.81 -4.58
N ALA A 127 -14.24 -9.32 -5.19
CA ALA A 127 -13.91 -10.75 -5.26
C ALA A 127 -13.00 -11.17 -4.10
N ASP A 128 -12.98 -12.46 -3.75
CA ASP A 128 -12.15 -13.02 -2.66
C ASP A 128 -12.26 -12.18 -1.37
N LYS A 129 -13.49 -11.85 -0.95
CA LYS A 129 -13.75 -10.81 0.06
C LYS A 129 -13.17 -11.17 1.43
N ARG A 130 -12.28 -10.31 1.94
CA ARG A 130 -11.77 -10.37 3.32
C ARG A 130 -12.49 -9.36 4.21
N SER A 131 -13.52 -9.82 4.92
CA SER A 131 -14.36 -8.97 5.79
C SER A 131 -13.56 -8.18 6.84
N SER A 132 -12.46 -8.73 7.37
CA SER A 132 -11.58 -8.04 8.32
C SER A 132 -10.89 -6.82 7.69
N TRP A 133 -10.50 -6.90 6.42
CA TRP A 133 -9.90 -5.79 5.67
C TRP A 133 -10.93 -4.69 5.41
N ILE A 134 -12.14 -5.08 4.99
CA ILE A 134 -13.27 -4.15 4.79
C ILE A 134 -13.59 -3.41 6.08
N ALA A 135 -13.66 -4.13 7.21
CA ALA A 135 -13.93 -3.52 8.51
C ALA A 135 -12.83 -2.53 8.93
N LYS A 136 -11.55 -2.89 8.71
CA LYS A 136 -10.38 -2.05 9.04
C LYS A 136 -10.36 -0.73 8.27
N TYR A 137 -10.75 -0.74 6.99
CA TYR A 137 -10.69 0.42 6.09
C TYR A 137 -12.06 0.99 5.70
N ARG A 138 -13.12 0.67 6.46
CA ARG A 138 -14.49 1.10 6.20
C ARG A 138 -14.60 2.58 5.86
N MET A 139 -14.00 3.46 6.66
CA MET A 139 -14.06 4.91 6.44
C MET A 139 -13.45 5.34 5.09
N VAL A 140 -12.41 4.67 4.61
CA VAL A 140 -11.81 4.94 3.30
C VAL A 140 -12.74 4.49 2.18
N LEU A 141 -13.32 3.30 2.31
CA LEU A 141 -14.24 2.73 1.32
C LEU A 141 -15.50 3.59 1.19
N GLU A 142 -16.11 3.99 2.31
CA GLU A 142 -17.28 4.90 2.36
C GLU A 142 -16.96 6.32 1.86
N LYS A 143 -15.69 6.75 1.94
CA LYS A 143 -15.27 8.03 1.35
C LYS A 143 -15.08 7.95 -0.17
N LEU A 144 -14.75 6.77 -0.71
CA LEU A 144 -14.53 6.56 -2.14
C LEU A 144 -15.80 6.14 -2.90
N SER A 145 -16.78 5.55 -2.21
CA SER A 145 -18.08 5.18 -2.76
C SER A 145 -19.21 5.49 -1.77
N LYS A 146 -20.30 6.05 -2.28
CA LYS A 146 -21.53 6.33 -1.52
C LYS A 146 -22.48 5.13 -1.43
N TYR A 147 -22.10 3.98 -2.00
CA TYR A 147 -22.94 2.80 -2.13
C TYR A 147 -22.35 1.62 -1.35
N ASP A 148 -23.21 0.65 -1.05
CA ASP A 148 -22.80 -0.57 -0.38
C ASP A 148 -21.91 -1.43 -1.27
N ILE A 149 -20.99 -2.13 -0.61
CA ILE A 149 -20.04 -3.06 -1.25
C ILE A 149 -20.78 -4.35 -1.59
N ILE A 150 -20.65 -4.77 -2.85
CA ILE A 150 -21.22 -6.02 -3.34
C ILE A 150 -20.13 -7.10 -3.28
N GLU A 151 -20.41 -8.18 -2.55
CA GLU A 151 -19.58 -9.39 -2.57
C GLU A 151 -19.98 -10.22 -3.78
N ILE A 152 -19.26 -10.02 -4.88
CA ILE A 152 -19.73 -10.45 -6.20
C ILE A 152 -19.90 -11.97 -6.32
N GLU A 153 -19.14 -12.74 -5.53
CA GLU A 153 -19.20 -14.21 -5.54
C GLU A 153 -20.46 -14.78 -4.88
N LYS A 154 -21.10 -14.01 -3.99
CA LYS A 154 -22.38 -14.40 -3.38
C LYS A 154 -23.58 -13.97 -4.21
N GLU A 155 -23.34 -13.23 -5.30
CA GLU A 155 -24.38 -12.81 -6.20
C GLU A 155 -24.73 -13.92 -7.18
N ASN A 156 -25.98 -14.38 -7.13
CA ASN A 156 -26.51 -15.40 -8.04
C ASN A 156 -27.12 -14.75 -9.29
N GLN A 157 -27.31 -13.44 -9.27
CA GLN A 157 -27.90 -12.67 -10.35
C GLN A 157 -26.84 -12.14 -11.33
N VAL A 158 -27.27 -11.88 -12.56
CA VAL A 158 -26.43 -11.23 -13.57
C VAL A 158 -26.57 -9.72 -13.41
N LEU A 159 -25.47 -9.07 -13.03
CA LEU A 159 -25.41 -7.62 -12.83
C LEU A 159 -24.96 -6.94 -14.11
N CYS A 160 -25.75 -5.99 -14.61
CA CYS A 160 -25.49 -5.33 -15.88
C CYS A 160 -25.16 -3.85 -15.71
N PHE A 161 -24.15 -3.40 -16.45
CA PHE A 161 -23.51 -2.10 -16.33
C PHE A 161 -23.24 -1.46 -17.68
N VAL A 162 -23.13 -0.13 -17.68
CA VAL A 162 -22.68 0.65 -18.84
C VAL A 162 -21.19 0.92 -18.86
N ARG A 163 -20.54 0.89 -17.69
CA ARG A 163 -19.10 1.14 -17.51
C ARG A 163 -18.55 0.33 -16.34
N VAL A 164 -17.49 -0.42 -16.57
CA VAL A 164 -16.83 -1.26 -15.55
C VAL A 164 -15.32 -1.11 -15.66
N VAL A 165 -14.64 -0.94 -14.53
CA VAL A 165 -13.19 -1.06 -14.44
C VAL A 165 -12.85 -2.37 -13.73
N VAL A 166 -12.07 -3.22 -14.37
CA VAL A 166 -11.62 -4.52 -13.84
C VAL A 166 -10.15 -4.39 -13.46
N GLY A 167 -9.85 -4.54 -12.17
CA GLY A 167 -8.53 -4.30 -11.60
C GLY A 167 -8.36 -2.87 -11.05
N LEU A 168 -7.18 -2.62 -10.47
CA LEU A 168 -6.85 -1.35 -9.83
C LEU A 168 -5.59 -0.73 -10.44
N LYS A 169 -5.64 0.57 -10.76
CA LYS A 169 -4.52 1.35 -11.34
C LYS A 169 -3.39 1.51 -10.34
N ALA A 170 -2.18 1.05 -10.65
CA ALA A 170 -1.00 1.24 -9.81
C ALA A 170 0.26 1.47 -10.67
N HIS A 171 1.21 2.28 -10.16
CA HIS A 171 2.41 2.68 -10.91
C HIS A 171 3.72 2.40 -10.16
N LYS A 172 3.73 2.63 -8.84
CA LYS A 172 4.90 2.46 -7.96
C LYS A 172 4.62 1.37 -6.92
N GLU A 173 5.66 0.96 -6.19
CA GLU A 173 5.49 0.04 -5.06
C GLU A 173 4.68 0.74 -3.96
N PHE A 174 5.24 1.73 -3.26
CA PHE A 174 4.51 2.52 -2.26
C PHE A 174 4.43 3.99 -2.67
N GLY A 175 3.65 4.31 -3.70
CA GLY A 175 3.55 5.70 -4.13
C GLY A 175 2.65 5.91 -5.34
N ILE A 176 2.60 7.16 -5.79
CA ILE A 176 1.89 7.55 -7.00
C ILE A 176 2.90 8.27 -7.92
N ASN A 177 2.89 7.94 -9.21
CA ASN A 177 3.59 8.71 -10.22
C ASN A 177 2.65 9.79 -10.79
N PRO A 178 2.87 11.09 -10.51
CA PRO A 178 2.01 12.16 -11.02
C PRO A 178 2.08 12.35 -12.55
N LEU A 179 3.13 11.82 -13.19
CA LEU A 179 3.28 11.88 -14.64
C LEU A 179 2.44 10.84 -15.38
N GLU A 180 1.90 9.85 -14.67
CA GLU A 180 1.05 8.79 -15.25
C GLU A 180 -0.42 9.05 -14.93
N SER A 181 -1.31 8.70 -15.88
CA SER A 181 -2.76 8.79 -15.68
C SER A 181 -3.19 7.97 -14.45
N PRO A 182 -4.00 8.52 -13.53
CA PRO A 182 -4.87 9.70 -13.68
C PRO A 182 -4.27 11.02 -13.15
N HIS A 183 -2.94 11.14 -13.08
CA HIS A 183 -2.20 12.36 -12.71
C HIS A 183 -2.43 12.85 -11.27
N TYR A 184 -2.71 11.94 -10.34
CA TYR A 184 -2.72 12.23 -8.92
C TYR A 184 -1.31 12.18 -8.31
N SER A 185 -1.19 12.69 -7.08
CA SER A 185 0.05 12.67 -6.29
C SER A 185 -0.16 12.01 -4.93
N MET A 186 0.96 11.64 -4.28
CA MET A 186 0.93 11.17 -2.90
C MET A 186 0.48 12.26 -1.92
N ALA A 187 0.70 13.54 -2.24
CA ALA A 187 0.18 14.66 -1.46
C ALA A 187 -1.36 14.67 -1.47
N GLU A 188 -1.99 14.46 -2.63
CA GLU A 188 -3.46 14.37 -2.73
C GLU A 188 -4.02 13.12 -2.04
N PHE A 189 -3.33 11.99 -2.13
CA PHE A 189 -3.72 10.80 -1.39
C PHE A 189 -3.64 11.02 0.13
N LYS A 190 -2.57 11.67 0.61
CA LYS A 190 -2.48 12.09 2.02
C LYS A 190 -3.60 13.04 2.39
N GLN A 191 -3.92 14.02 1.55
CA GLN A 191 -5.03 14.94 1.80
C GLN A 191 -6.38 14.23 1.87
N PHE A 192 -6.59 13.22 1.02
CA PHE A 192 -7.74 12.34 1.09
C PHE A 192 -7.80 11.64 2.45
N LEU A 193 -6.73 10.97 2.89
CA LEU A 193 -6.68 10.29 4.20
C LEU A 193 -6.88 11.27 5.38
N ARG A 194 -6.30 12.46 5.30
CA ARG A 194 -6.48 13.53 6.29
C ARG A 194 -7.95 13.91 6.43
N SER A 195 -8.66 14.08 5.32
CA SER A 195 -10.09 14.36 5.34
C SER A 195 -10.91 13.18 5.88
N THR A 196 -10.54 11.95 5.54
CA THR A 196 -11.24 10.72 5.95
C THR A 196 -11.14 10.50 7.46
N TYR A 197 -9.96 10.70 8.05
CA TYR A 197 -9.73 10.47 9.47
C TYR A 197 -9.77 11.74 10.33
N SER A 198 -10.11 12.89 9.74
CA SER A 198 -10.16 14.21 10.41
C SER A 198 -8.85 14.56 11.11
N LEU A 199 -7.74 14.49 10.36
CA LEU A 199 -6.39 14.73 10.88
C LEU A 199 -6.10 16.23 10.96
N GLY A 200 -5.78 16.73 12.15
CA GLY A 200 -5.69 18.17 12.43
C GLY A 200 -4.36 18.83 12.08
N ARG A 201 -3.23 18.10 12.07
CA ARG A 201 -1.90 18.71 11.84
C ARG A 201 -1.48 18.55 10.39
N GLU A 202 -1.37 19.66 9.67
CA GLU A 202 -0.94 19.68 8.26
C GLU A 202 0.57 19.59 8.10
N SER A 203 1.29 20.45 8.82
CA SER A 203 2.75 20.54 8.75
C SER A 203 3.37 20.60 10.14
N VAL A 204 4.60 20.12 10.27
CA VAL A 204 5.40 20.30 11.49
C VAL A 204 5.75 21.79 11.72
N ILE A 205 5.84 22.58 10.65
CA ILE A 205 6.34 23.97 10.69
C ILE A 205 5.31 24.94 11.27
N GLU A 206 4.01 24.74 11.01
CA GLU A 206 2.93 25.66 11.41
C GLU A 206 2.84 25.87 12.94
N CYS A 207 3.32 24.92 13.73
CA CYS A 207 3.29 24.99 15.19
C CYS A 207 4.36 25.94 15.80
N ARG A 208 5.34 26.42 15.05
CA ARG A 208 6.64 26.81 15.67
C ARG A 208 6.84 28.19 16.24
N PRO A 209 6.11 29.23 15.83
CA PRO A 209 6.16 30.47 16.61
C PRO A 209 5.49 30.33 17.98
N ARG A 210 4.68 29.28 18.23
CA ARG A 210 3.81 29.15 19.41
C ARG A 210 4.00 27.87 20.26
N CYS A 211 4.56 26.80 19.70
CA CYS A 211 4.77 25.54 20.44
C CYS A 211 6.09 25.57 21.22
N ARG A 212 6.01 25.87 22.51
CA ARG A 212 7.10 25.69 23.50
C ARG A 212 7.35 24.21 23.87
N THR A 213 6.83 23.26 23.09
CA THR A 213 6.81 21.84 23.44
C THR A 213 7.95 21.09 22.75
N ARG A 214 8.47 20.07 23.45
CA ARG A 214 9.47 19.14 22.89
C ARG A 214 8.92 18.44 21.65
N PRO A 215 9.74 18.25 20.59
CA PRO A 215 9.32 17.46 19.42
C PRO A 215 8.95 16.03 19.83
N ARG A 216 7.90 15.48 19.21
CA ARG A 216 7.38 14.15 19.55
C ARG A 216 7.92 13.11 18.59
N MET A 217 8.43 12.01 19.12
CA MET A 217 8.95 10.87 18.38
C MET A 217 8.14 9.61 18.69
N LEU A 218 7.66 8.95 17.64
CA LEU A 218 7.06 7.63 17.71
C LEU A 218 8.09 6.57 17.29
N ILE A 219 8.37 5.62 18.17
CA ILE A 219 9.12 4.41 17.84
C ILE A 219 8.10 3.28 17.64
N ILE A 220 8.07 2.74 16.42
CA ILE A 220 7.20 1.62 16.06
C ILE A 220 7.81 0.33 16.63
N SER A 221 7.20 -0.16 17.70
CA SER A 221 7.58 -1.41 18.34
C SER A 221 7.07 -2.62 17.58
N ARG A 222 7.75 -3.76 17.73
CA ARG A 222 7.46 -5.03 17.07
C ARG A 222 7.59 -6.15 18.09
N LYS A 223 6.64 -7.08 18.12
CA LYS A 223 6.66 -8.20 19.08
C LYS A 223 7.25 -9.50 18.57
N GLN A 224 7.25 -9.73 17.26
CA GLN A 224 7.55 -11.05 16.69
C GLN A 224 8.94 -11.15 16.05
N ASN A 225 9.22 -10.34 15.03
CA ASN A 225 10.46 -10.38 14.26
C ASN A 225 10.96 -8.97 13.93
N ARG A 226 12.27 -8.84 13.65
CA ARG A 226 12.93 -7.57 13.34
C ARG A 226 12.66 -6.50 14.40
N PHE A 227 12.58 -6.89 15.66
CA PHE A 227 12.40 -5.95 16.76
C PHE A 227 13.76 -5.42 17.24
N ILE A 228 13.70 -4.29 17.93
CA ILE A 228 14.88 -3.67 18.55
C ILE A 228 15.04 -4.29 19.95
N THR A 229 16.14 -4.98 20.20
CA THR A 229 16.37 -5.71 21.46
C THR A 229 16.59 -4.76 22.65
N ASN A 230 17.17 -3.58 22.39
CA ASN A 230 17.43 -2.50 23.35
C ASN A 230 16.52 -1.29 23.13
N GLU A 231 15.23 -1.54 22.83
CA GLU A 231 14.24 -0.51 22.48
C GLU A 231 14.06 0.55 23.59
N ASN A 232 14.02 0.11 24.85
CA ASN A 232 13.84 0.99 26.00
C ASN A 232 15.02 1.96 26.17
N GLU A 233 16.24 1.46 25.98
CA GLU A 233 17.45 2.26 26.07
C GLU A 233 17.56 3.25 24.91
N VAL A 234 17.15 2.84 23.70
CA VAL A 234 17.05 3.72 22.53
C VAL A 234 16.03 4.83 22.77
N ALA A 235 14.87 4.50 23.32
CA ALA A 235 13.86 5.49 23.70
C ALA A 235 14.40 6.47 24.75
N ASN A 236 15.11 5.99 25.77
CA ASN A 236 15.72 6.82 26.81
C ASN A 236 16.82 7.74 26.24
N LEU A 237 17.62 7.24 25.30
CA LEU A 237 18.59 8.06 24.57
C LEU A 237 17.88 9.21 23.83
N ALA A 238 16.82 8.93 23.07
CA ALA A 238 16.07 9.96 22.36
C ALA A 238 15.41 10.98 23.33
N ARG A 239 14.89 10.53 24.48
CA ARG A 239 14.37 11.42 25.54
C ARG A 239 15.44 12.34 26.10
N SER A 240 16.62 11.82 26.42
CA SER A 240 17.76 12.61 26.89
C SER A 240 18.24 13.65 25.89
N MET A 241 17.92 13.45 24.61
CA MET A 241 18.26 14.34 23.51
C MET A 241 17.17 15.36 23.19
N GLY A 242 16.09 15.40 23.98
CA GLY A 242 15.06 16.44 23.93
C GLY A 242 13.77 16.05 23.23
N PHE A 243 13.60 14.80 22.80
CA PHE A 243 12.32 14.30 22.27
C PHE A 243 11.35 13.90 23.39
N ASP A 244 10.06 14.09 23.16
CA ASP A 244 9.00 13.35 23.85
C ASP A 244 8.76 12.03 23.09
N VAL A 245 9.10 10.89 23.70
CA VAL A 245 9.18 9.59 23.01
C VAL A 245 8.08 8.65 23.46
N VAL A 246 7.29 8.19 22.49
CA VAL A 246 6.29 7.14 22.64
C VAL A 246 6.76 5.90 21.88
N VAL A 247 6.61 4.73 22.52
CA VAL A 247 6.95 3.42 21.95
C VAL A 247 5.65 2.62 21.90
N GLU A 248 5.18 2.30 20.69
CA GLU A 248 3.89 1.66 20.49
C GLU A 248 3.94 0.68 19.32
N GLU A 249 3.22 -0.44 19.46
CA GLU A 249 2.88 -1.29 18.31
C GLU A 249 1.56 -0.80 17.72
N THR A 250 1.53 -0.56 16.41
CA THR A 250 0.33 0.03 15.78
C THR A 250 -0.84 -0.95 15.82
N GLY A 251 -1.96 -0.50 16.40
CA GLY A 251 -3.21 -1.27 16.45
C GLY A 251 -3.92 -1.41 15.11
N SER A 252 -5.08 -2.09 15.13
CA SER A 252 -5.90 -2.35 13.93
C SER A 252 -6.91 -1.24 13.62
N ASN A 253 -7.25 -0.38 14.57
CA ASN A 253 -8.21 0.72 14.37
C ASN A 253 -7.54 1.91 13.68
N MET A 254 -7.78 2.07 12.37
CA MET A 254 -7.12 3.09 11.56
C MET A 254 -7.50 4.52 11.94
N SER A 255 -8.68 4.78 12.50
CA SER A 255 -9.04 6.13 12.97
C SER A 255 -8.19 6.54 14.18
N ILE A 256 -8.00 5.62 15.12
CA ILE A 256 -7.15 5.86 16.30
C ILE A 256 -5.69 5.98 15.88
N VAL A 257 -5.20 5.04 15.07
CA VAL A 257 -3.80 5.03 14.60
C VAL A 257 -3.47 6.27 13.78
N ALA A 258 -4.31 6.65 12.82
CA ALA A 258 -4.07 7.82 11.98
C ALA A 258 -4.00 9.11 12.80
N LYS A 259 -4.93 9.29 13.74
CA LYS A 259 -4.92 10.45 14.65
C LYS A 259 -3.70 10.46 15.54
N LEU A 260 -3.34 9.32 16.14
CA LEU A 260 -2.16 9.18 16.98
C LEU A 260 -0.89 9.53 16.20
N VAL A 261 -0.66 8.91 15.03
CA VAL A 261 0.54 9.12 14.22
C VAL A 261 0.65 10.58 13.74
N ASN A 262 -0.47 11.22 13.40
CA ASN A 262 -0.48 12.63 12.99
C ASN A 262 0.00 13.61 14.10
N THR A 263 0.04 13.16 15.36
CA THR A 263 0.55 13.96 16.49
C THR A 263 2.07 13.95 16.66
N PHE A 264 2.82 13.21 15.83
CA PHE A 264 4.27 13.09 15.92
C PHE A 264 5.00 13.93 14.88
N ASP A 265 6.23 14.31 15.21
CA ASP A 265 7.16 15.03 14.32
C ASP A 265 8.19 14.06 13.71
N VAL A 266 8.46 12.95 14.41
CA VAL A 266 9.36 11.90 13.96
C VAL A 266 8.69 10.54 14.12
N LEU A 267 8.78 9.70 13.08
CA LEU A 267 8.42 8.28 13.14
C LEU A 267 9.64 7.44 12.84
N MET A 268 9.91 6.47 13.69
CA MET A 268 11.08 5.61 13.62
C MET A 268 10.66 4.15 13.70
N GLY A 269 11.31 3.29 12.94
CA GLY A 269 11.07 1.86 13.04
C GLY A 269 12.00 1.02 12.18
N VAL A 270 12.05 -0.28 12.49
CA VAL A 270 12.75 -1.26 11.65
C VAL A 270 11.96 -1.50 10.37
N HIS A 271 12.66 -1.55 9.23
CA HIS A 271 12.10 -1.81 7.91
C HIS A 271 11.01 -2.88 7.94
N GLY A 272 9.81 -2.52 7.49
CA GLY A 272 8.65 -3.40 7.49
C GLY A 272 7.32 -2.63 7.55
N ALA A 273 6.23 -3.38 7.67
CA ALA A 273 4.88 -2.87 7.49
C ALA A 273 4.51 -1.73 8.45
N GLY A 274 5.06 -1.69 9.66
CA GLY A 274 4.78 -0.62 10.62
C GLY A 274 5.24 0.78 10.16
N LEU A 275 6.28 0.89 9.33
CA LEU A 275 6.74 2.17 8.79
C LEU A 275 5.75 2.79 7.80
N THR A 276 4.83 2.00 7.23
CA THR A 276 3.77 2.48 6.31
C THR A 276 2.92 3.57 6.94
N ASN A 277 2.80 3.58 8.28
CA ASN A 277 2.11 4.61 9.03
C ASN A 277 2.63 6.03 8.78
N MET A 278 3.81 6.20 8.16
CA MET A 278 4.30 7.51 7.72
C MET A 278 3.32 8.29 6.82
N VAL A 279 2.38 7.61 6.15
CA VAL A 279 1.29 8.27 5.40
C VAL A 279 0.44 9.23 6.23
N PHE A 280 0.36 9.02 7.54
CA PHE A 280 -0.43 9.85 8.45
C PHE A 280 0.37 11.01 9.08
N LEU A 281 1.68 11.04 8.86
CA LEU A 281 2.51 12.13 9.39
C LEU A 281 2.20 13.46 8.71
N PRO A 282 2.27 14.58 9.44
CA PRO A 282 2.23 15.91 8.85
C PRO A 282 3.40 16.13 7.87
N GLU A 283 3.26 17.07 6.94
CA GLU A 283 4.34 17.49 6.05
C GLU A 283 5.57 17.94 6.86
N ASN A 284 6.76 17.71 6.29
CA ASN A 284 8.07 17.97 6.90
C ASN A 284 8.42 17.14 8.16
N ALA A 285 7.56 16.21 8.58
CA ALA A 285 7.94 15.23 9.59
C ALA A 285 9.09 14.33 9.10
N VAL A 286 9.85 13.78 10.04
CA VAL A 286 11.01 12.93 9.76
C VAL A 286 10.63 11.45 9.90
N VAL A 287 10.99 10.66 8.89
CA VAL A 287 10.95 9.20 8.96
C VAL A 287 12.36 8.67 9.12
N ILE A 288 12.61 7.94 10.20
CA ILE A 288 13.87 7.23 10.44
C ILE A 288 13.65 5.74 10.16
N GLN A 289 14.19 5.25 9.05
CA GLN A 289 14.19 3.83 8.77
C GLN A 289 15.46 3.17 9.34
N ILE A 290 15.28 2.21 10.24
CA ILE A 290 16.34 1.26 10.58
C ILE A 290 16.31 0.15 9.54
N ILE A 291 17.40 0.00 8.78
CA ILE A 291 17.56 -0.99 7.73
C ILE A 291 18.30 -2.18 8.32
N PRO A 292 17.65 -3.36 8.46
CA PRO A 292 18.33 -4.59 8.88
C PRO A 292 19.49 -4.92 7.94
N PHE A 293 20.49 -5.62 8.46
CA PHE A 293 21.62 -6.08 7.66
C PHE A 293 21.11 -6.90 6.46
N GLY A 294 21.60 -6.57 5.26
CA GLY A 294 21.26 -7.26 4.01
C GLY A 294 19.96 -6.81 3.34
N ALA A 295 19.21 -5.87 3.93
CA ALA A 295 17.92 -5.39 3.41
C ALA A 295 18.01 -4.02 2.68
N GLU A 296 19.22 -3.55 2.35
CA GLU A 296 19.46 -2.21 1.79
C GLU A 296 18.78 -1.98 0.44
N LEU A 297 18.64 -3.04 -0.38
CA LEU A 297 18.01 -2.98 -1.70
C LEU A 297 16.56 -2.44 -1.65
N TRP A 298 15.86 -2.61 -0.53
CA TRP A 298 14.45 -2.22 -0.41
C TRP A 298 14.23 -0.88 0.25
N ALA A 299 15.25 -0.32 0.93
CA ALA A 299 15.14 0.95 1.62
C ALA A 299 14.62 2.08 0.69
N LYS A 300 15.26 2.21 -0.48
CA LYS A 300 14.96 3.27 -1.44
C LYS A 300 13.55 3.15 -2.05
N PRO A 301 13.18 2.03 -2.72
CA PRO A 301 11.88 1.91 -3.37
C PRO A 301 10.70 1.83 -2.38
N TYR A 302 10.90 1.33 -1.16
CA TYR A 302 9.79 1.09 -0.23
C TYR A 302 9.53 2.27 0.71
N PHE A 303 10.55 3.07 1.07
CA PHE A 303 10.35 4.12 2.08
C PHE A 303 11.06 5.45 1.79
N ARG A 304 12.21 5.47 1.11
CA ARG A 304 12.86 6.75 0.76
C ARG A 304 12.08 7.56 -0.27
N LEU A 305 11.90 7.00 -1.48
CA LEU A 305 11.15 7.69 -2.54
C LEU A 305 9.70 7.96 -2.11
N PRO A 306 9.01 7.01 -1.42
CA PRO A 306 7.68 7.28 -0.87
C PRO A 306 7.63 8.42 0.15
N ALA A 307 8.64 8.54 1.04
CA ALA A 307 8.71 9.66 1.97
C ALA A 307 8.88 10.99 1.23
N GLU A 308 9.74 11.04 0.23
CA GLU A 308 9.94 12.22 -0.63
C GLU A 308 8.64 12.61 -1.35
N ASP A 309 7.95 11.64 -1.98
CA ASP A 309 6.64 11.84 -2.64
C ASP A 309 5.55 12.36 -1.66
N MET A 310 5.68 12.04 -0.37
CA MET A 310 4.77 12.47 0.71
C MET A 310 5.18 13.79 1.39
N LYS A 311 6.20 14.48 0.88
CA LYS A 311 6.83 15.68 1.47
C LYS A 311 7.31 15.45 2.92
N LEU A 312 7.86 14.28 3.18
CA LEU A 312 8.49 13.92 4.44
C LEU A 312 10.01 14.02 4.30
N ARG A 313 10.68 14.21 5.44
CA ARG A 313 12.14 14.13 5.52
C ARG A 313 12.53 12.71 5.85
N TYR A 314 13.59 12.20 5.24
CA TYR A 314 13.93 10.78 5.36
C TYR A 314 15.37 10.59 5.84
N LEU A 315 15.55 9.70 6.81
CA LEU A 315 16.84 9.30 7.37
C LEU A 315 16.97 7.77 7.39
N GLU A 316 18.16 7.29 7.05
CA GLU A 316 18.51 5.86 7.11
C GLU A 316 19.44 5.59 8.29
N TYR A 317 19.20 4.49 9.00
CA TYR A 317 20.16 3.87 9.89
C TYR A 317 20.45 2.45 9.43
N LYS A 318 21.63 2.25 8.83
CA LYS A 318 22.07 0.94 8.34
C LYS A 318 22.68 0.13 9.49
N VAL A 319 22.03 -0.97 9.83
CA VAL A 319 22.47 -1.91 10.86
C VAL A 319 23.70 -2.63 10.37
N SER A 320 24.79 -2.59 11.13
CA SER A 320 25.96 -3.41 10.82
C SER A 320 25.77 -4.84 11.28
N LEU A 321 26.62 -5.76 10.82
CA LEU A 321 26.58 -7.16 11.29
C LEU A 321 26.70 -7.27 12.82
N ASN A 322 27.50 -6.41 13.47
CA ASN A 322 27.66 -6.38 14.93
C ASN A 322 26.41 -5.92 15.69
N GLU A 323 25.46 -5.30 15.01
CA GLU A 323 24.17 -4.88 15.55
C GLU A 323 23.05 -5.87 15.17
N SER A 324 23.37 -6.88 14.36
CA SER A 324 22.43 -7.87 13.87
C SER A 324 22.52 -9.13 14.73
N SER A 325 21.37 -9.70 15.10
CA SER A 325 21.32 -11.02 15.73
C SER A 325 21.74 -12.15 14.77
N LEU A 326 22.06 -11.86 13.50
CA LEU A 326 22.62 -12.84 12.58
C LEU A 326 24.07 -13.18 12.91
N LEU A 327 24.81 -12.28 13.57
CA LEU A 327 26.21 -12.51 13.93
C LEU A 327 26.33 -13.78 14.78
N GLY A 328 27.20 -14.70 14.33
CA GLY A 328 27.44 -15.98 14.99
C GLY A 328 26.47 -17.11 14.64
N LYS A 329 25.41 -16.84 13.86
CA LYS A 329 24.47 -17.89 13.41
C LYS A 329 24.95 -18.69 12.20
N TYR A 330 25.83 -18.11 11.41
CA TYR A 330 26.44 -18.71 10.21
C TYR A 330 27.98 -18.71 10.32
N PRO A 331 28.67 -19.60 9.58
CA PRO A 331 30.13 -19.58 9.45
C PRO A 331 30.65 -18.20 9.02
N VAL A 332 31.85 -17.83 9.46
CA VAL A 332 32.43 -16.49 9.24
C VAL A 332 32.55 -16.13 7.76
N ASP A 333 32.79 -17.12 6.90
CA ASP A 333 32.92 -17.01 5.45
C ASP A 333 31.59 -17.17 4.70
N SER A 334 30.47 -17.33 5.42
CA SER A 334 29.15 -17.53 4.81
C SER A 334 28.77 -16.40 3.86
N GLU A 335 28.19 -16.79 2.72
CA GLU A 335 27.59 -15.87 1.74
C GLU A 335 26.50 -14.98 2.37
N VAL A 336 25.87 -15.44 3.47
CA VAL A 336 24.93 -14.64 4.27
C VAL A 336 25.55 -13.34 4.80
N TYR A 337 26.83 -13.35 5.15
CA TYR A 337 27.50 -12.13 5.61
C TYR A 337 28.18 -11.38 4.46
N ARG A 338 28.71 -12.11 3.47
CA ARG A 338 29.50 -11.50 2.40
C ARG A 338 28.67 -10.87 1.29
N ASP A 339 27.57 -11.51 0.88
CA ASP A 339 26.77 -11.08 -0.26
C ASP A 339 25.27 -11.38 -0.07
N PRO A 340 24.55 -10.55 0.70
CA PRO A 340 23.09 -10.64 0.82
C PRO A 340 22.34 -10.59 -0.51
N ASN A 341 22.92 -9.94 -1.54
CA ASN A 341 22.29 -9.85 -2.86
C ASN A 341 22.38 -11.18 -3.61
N ALA A 342 23.46 -11.96 -3.42
CA ALA A 342 23.54 -13.33 -3.94
C ALA A 342 22.45 -14.22 -3.33
N ILE A 343 22.18 -14.10 -2.03
CA ILE A 343 21.06 -14.81 -1.38
C ILE A 343 19.72 -14.39 -1.99
N TYR A 344 19.51 -13.10 -2.25
CA TYR A 344 18.29 -12.63 -2.91
C TYR A 344 18.12 -13.22 -4.32
N LYS A 345 19.21 -13.25 -5.11
CA LYS A 345 19.20 -13.83 -6.47
C LYS A 345 18.87 -15.33 -6.48
N LYS A 346 19.16 -16.07 -5.40
CA LYS A 346 18.79 -17.48 -5.24
C LYS A 346 17.30 -17.67 -4.93
N GLY A 347 16.58 -16.62 -4.52
CA GLY A 347 15.15 -16.63 -4.31
C GLY A 347 14.69 -15.86 -3.08
N PHE A 348 13.52 -15.23 -3.18
CA PHE A 348 12.97 -14.38 -2.12
C PHE A 348 12.66 -15.14 -0.82
N ILE A 349 12.20 -16.39 -0.89
CA ILE A 349 11.82 -17.17 0.30
C ILE A 349 13.03 -17.37 1.24
N GLY A 350 14.17 -17.80 0.69
CA GLY A 350 15.39 -17.99 1.45
C GLY A 350 15.91 -16.67 2.02
N PHE A 351 15.93 -15.62 1.21
CA PHE A 351 16.29 -14.27 1.66
C PHE A 351 15.39 -13.79 2.80
N HIS A 352 14.07 -13.91 2.65
CA HIS A 352 13.09 -13.47 3.64
C HIS A 352 13.31 -14.22 4.96
N SER A 353 13.51 -15.54 4.90
CA SER A 353 13.78 -16.35 6.09
C SER A 353 15.01 -15.83 6.85
N VAL A 354 16.12 -15.57 6.17
CA VAL A 354 17.37 -15.13 6.80
C VAL A 354 17.26 -13.69 7.33
N TYR A 355 17.00 -12.73 6.44
CA TYR A 355 17.17 -11.31 6.76
C TYR A 355 15.91 -10.64 7.33
N LEU A 356 14.71 -11.20 7.10
CA LEU A 356 13.46 -10.59 7.54
C LEU A 356 12.75 -11.33 8.68
N SER A 357 12.85 -12.65 8.73
CA SER A 357 12.23 -13.44 9.80
C SER A 357 13.17 -13.67 10.97
N ASN A 358 14.45 -14.00 10.71
CA ASN A 358 15.38 -14.50 11.74
C ASN A 358 16.45 -13.50 12.21
N GLN A 359 16.21 -12.22 11.94
CA GLN A 359 17.08 -11.12 12.32
C GLN A 359 16.34 -10.14 13.23
N ASN A 360 16.92 -9.87 14.39
CA ASN A 360 16.59 -8.76 15.29
C ASN A 360 17.80 -7.81 15.37
N VAL A 361 17.58 -6.62 15.92
CA VAL A 361 18.55 -5.53 15.88
C VAL A 361 18.87 -5.01 17.27
N THR A 362 20.14 -4.87 17.60
CA THR A 362 20.63 -4.18 18.81
C THR A 362 21.35 -2.90 18.38
N LEU A 363 20.72 -1.74 18.57
CA LEU A 363 21.27 -0.47 18.06
C LEU A 363 22.47 0.00 18.88
N ASN A 364 23.56 0.37 18.20
CA ASN A 364 24.73 0.97 18.82
C ASN A 364 24.48 2.44 19.15
N PHE A 365 24.48 2.80 20.43
CA PHE A 365 24.14 4.17 20.87
C PHE A 365 25.05 5.25 20.31
N ARG A 366 26.36 5.01 20.22
CA ARG A 366 27.31 6.02 19.72
C ARG A 366 27.04 6.35 18.26
N ARG A 367 26.69 5.36 17.45
CA ARG A 367 26.31 5.55 16.05
C ARG A 367 24.91 6.13 15.94
N PHE A 368 23.94 5.54 16.63
CA PHE A 368 22.54 5.92 16.53
C PHE A 368 22.26 7.35 17.03
N ARG A 369 23.02 7.82 18.03
CA ARG A 369 22.98 9.21 18.50
C ARG A 369 23.15 10.21 17.36
N LYS A 370 23.99 9.92 16.35
CA LYS A 370 24.17 10.80 15.19
C LYS A 370 22.89 10.94 14.37
N THR A 371 22.13 9.87 14.20
CA THR A 371 20.85 9.87 13.49
C THR A 371 19.79 10.65 14.25
N ILE A 372 19.70 10.47 15.58
CA ILE A 372 18.78 11.25 16.43
C ILE A 372 19.12 12.75 16.39
N LEU A 373 20.42 13.10 16.48
CA LEU A 373 20.86 14.51 16.35
C LEU A 373 20.42 15.09 15.00
N LYS A 374 20.61 14.35 13.91
CA LYS A 374 20.22 14.82 12.58
C LYS A 374 18.70 15.00 12.46
N ALA A 375 17.92 14.10 13.03
CA ALA A 375 16.47 14.27 13.10
C ALA A 375 16.10 15.53 13.88
N MET A 376 16.75 15.80 15.01
CA MET A 376 16.51 17.02 15.80
C MET A 376 16.86 18.29 15.00
N GLU A 377 17.98 18.32 14.29
CA GLU A 377 18.36 19.44 13.42
C GLU A 377 17.34 19.68 12.31
N ILE A 378 16.92 18.62 11.61
CA ILE A 378 15.93 18.71 10.52
C ILE A 378 14.57 19.13 11.05
N ILE A 379 14.22 18.68 12.25
CA ILE A 379 13.05 19.19 12.91
C ILE A 379 13.32 20.66 13.14
N GLN A 380 14.27 21.09 13.96
CA GLN A 380 14.46 22.48 14.43
C GLN A 380 14.61 23.57 13.34
N HIS A 381 15.02 23.22 12.12
CA HIS A 381 15.15 24.11 10.97
C HIS A 381 14.10 23.85 9.89
#